data_AF-A0A4Z0GM06-F1
#
_entry.id   AF-A0A4Z0GM06-F1
#
_cell.length_a   1.000
_cell.length_b   1.000
_cell.length_c   1.000
_cell.angle_alpha   90.00
_cell.angle_beta   90.00
_cell.angle_gamma   90.00
#
_symmetry.space_group_name_H-M   'P 1'
#
loop_
_entity.id
_entity.type
_entity.pdbx_description
1 polymer ?
#
loop_
_entity_poly.entity_id
_entity_poly.type
_entity_poly.pdbx_seq_one_letter_code
_entity_poly.pdbx_strand_id
1 'polypeptide(L)'
;MIMNKEKVDPETLNSLVLAFMGDAIIETYVREAVIAGGKTKIHALHEQTVGYVSARAQSVFLHELIDHDFLTDEELDIVRHGRNAKSHSVPRNTDVQTYNFSTGFEALIGYLHFGNKRERIDEIMDKMFANHPVEGSRA
;
A
#
# COMPACT_ATOMS: atom_id res chain seq x y z
N MET A 1 0.45 0.13 -27.13
CA MET A 1 -0.99 -0.21 -27.25
C MET A 1 -1.74 0.67 -26.24
N ILE A 2 -2.96 1.07 -26.58
CA ILE A 2 -3.60 2.35 -26.22
C ILE A 2 -3.83 2.54 -24.73
N MET A 3 -3.43 3.69 -24.18
CA MET A 3 -4.25 4.42 -23.21
C MET A 3 -4.17 5.92 -23.51
N ASN A 4 -5.30 6.45 -23.98
CA ASN A 4 -5.59 7.88 -23.95
C ASN A 4 -5.45 8.31 -22.47
N LYS A 5 -4.38 9.05 -22.12
CA LYS A 5 -4.20 9.58 -20.77
C LYS A 5 -5.17 10.76 -20.60
N GLU A 6 -6.45 10.49 -20.43
CA GLU A 6 -7.23 11.43 -19.64
C GLU A 6 -6.59 11.51 -18.26
N LYS A 7 -6.26 12.73 -17.85
CA LYS A 7 -5.62 12.99 -16.57
C LYS A 7 -6.64 12.65 -15.49
N VAL A 8 -6.49 11.49 -14.87
CA VAL A 8 -7.32 11.07 -13.75
C VAL A 8 -7.06 12.02 -12.59
N ASP A 9 -8.10 12.71 -12.14
CA ASP A 9 -8.04 13.58 -10.97
C ASP A 9 -8.31 12.74 -9.71
N PRO A 10 -7.31 12.51 -8.84
CA PRO A 10 -7.47 11.67 -7.67
C PRO A 10 -8.56 12.14 -6.71
N GLU A 11 -8.83 13.45 -6.64
CA GLU A 11 -9.87 14.05 -5.78
C GLU A 11 -11.29 13.63 -6.18
N THR A 12 -11.48 13.20 -7.43
CA THR A 12 -12.78 12.80 -7.96
C THR A 12 -13.06 11.30 -7.81
N LEU A 13 -12.03 10.53 -7.44
CA LEU A 13 -12.14 9.07 -7.34
C LEU A 13 -12.71 8.65 -5.98
N ASN A 14 -13.52 7.59 -6.00
CA ASN A 14 -13.93 6.95 -4.75
C ASN A 14 -12.76 6.19 -4.11
N SER A 15 -12.75 6.10 -2.78
CA SER A 15 -11.63 5.51 -2.04
C SER A 15 -11.40 4.02 -2.33
N LEU A 16 -12.42 3.26 -2.75
CA LEU A 16 -12.24 1.85 -3.13
C LEU A 16 -11.54 1.71 -4.49
N VAL A 17 -11.77 2.63 -5.42
CA VAL A 17 -11.07 2.68 -6.71
C VAL A 17 -9.62 3.11 -6.51
N LEU A 18 -9.38 4.06 -5.60
CA LEU A 18 -8.02 4.41 -5.18
C LEU A 18 -7.33 3.20 -4.55
N ALA A 19 -7.97 2.51 -3.60
CA ALA A 19 -7.43 1.32 -2.96
C ALA A 19 -7.12 0.20 -3.96
N PHE A 20 -8.01 -0.04 -4.92
CA PHE A 20 -7.80 -1.01 -5.99
C PHE A 20 -6.50 -0.75 -6.78
N MET A 21 -6.18 0.50 -7.09
CA MET A 21 -4.92 0.84 -7.76
C MET A 21 -3.73 0.76 -6.80
N GLY A 22 -3.91 1.24 -5.56
CA GLY A 22 -2.87 1.23 -4.55
C GLY A 22 -2.37 -0.17 -4.21
N ASP A 23 -3.27 -1.14 -4.09
CA ASP A 23 -2.93 -2.56 -3.87
C ASP A 23 -1.97 -3.08 -4.96
N ALA A 24 -2.27 -2.82 -6.24
CA ALA A 24 -1.41 -3.24 -7.35
C ALA A 24 -0.02 -2.57 -7.32
N ILE A 25 0.05 -1.31 -6.88
CA ILE A 25 1.31 -0.58 -6.75
C ILE A 25 2.14 -1.16 -5.61
N ILE A 26 1.54 -1.32 -4.43
CA ILE A 26 2.20 -1.93 -3.26
C ILE A 26 2.74 -3.31 -3.62
N GLU A 27 1.93 -4.15 -4.28
CA GLU A 27 2.34 -5.48 -4.74
C GLU A 27 3.57 -5.42 -5.66
N THR A 28 3.62 -4.44 -6.56
CA THR A 28 4.75 -4.25 -7.49
C THR A 28 6.02 -3.89 -6.74
N TYR A 29 5.97 -2.88 -5.86
CA TYR A 29 7.12 -2.45 -5.05
C TYR A 29 7.64 -3.59 -4.18
N VAL A 30 6.75 -4.32 -3.50
CA VAL A 30 7.15 -5.43 -2.63
C VAL A 30 7.79 -6.56 -3.45
N ARG A 31 7.21 -6.94 -4.58
CA ARG A 31 7.79 -8.00 -5.43
C ARG A 31 9.16 -7.59 -5.97
N GLU A 32 9.32 -6.35 -6.41
CA GLU A 32 10.62 -5.82 -6.85
C GLU A 32 11.66 -5.88 -5.73
N ALA A 33 11.33 -5.43 -4.52
CA ALA A 33 12.21 -5.46 -3.36
C ALA A 33 12.59 -6.89 -2.94
N VAL A 34 11.62 -7.79 -2.91
CA VAL A 34 11.83 -9.21 -2.54
C VAL A 34 12.68 -9.95 -3.57
N ILE A 35 12.50 -9.67 -4.87
CA ILE A 35 13.37 -10.18 -5.94
C ILE A 35 14.79 -9.61 -5.83
N ALA A 36 14.92 -8.30 -5.60
CA ALA A 36 16.21 -7.63 -5.44
C ALA A 36 16.99 -8.15 -4.21
N GLY A 37 16.30 -8.59 -3.16
CA GLY A 37 16.87 -9.22 -1.97
C GLY A 37 17.51 -10.60 -2.18
N GLY A 38 17.52 -11.13 -3.42
CA GLY A 38 18.33 -12.29 -3.79
C GLY A 38 17.69 -13.67 -3.57
N LYS A 39 16.41 -13.73 -3.18
CA LYS A 39 15.65 -15.00 -3.16
C LYS A 39 15.24 -15.36 -4.59
N THR A 40 15.38 -16.64 -4.96
CA THR A 40 15.06 -17.11 -6.33
C THR A 40 13.97 -18.18 -6.38
N LYS A 41 13.59 -18.74 -5.22
CA LYS A 41 12.54 -19.77 -5.14
C LYS A 41 11.17 -19.11 -5.03
N ILE A 42 10.26 -19.43 -5.94
CA ILE A 42 8.88 -18.88 -6.00
C ILE A 42 8.15 -18.98 -4.66
N HIS A 43 8.26 -20.10 -3.96
CA HIS A 43 7.62 -20.27 -2.65
C HIS A 43 8.14 -19.27 -1.61
N ALA A 44 9.46 -19.09 -1.53
CA ALA A 44 10.07 -18.12 -0.61
C ALA A 44 9.73 -16.67 -0.99
N LEU A 45 9.69 -16.35 -2.29
CA LEU A 45 9.26 -15.03 -2.77
C LEU A 45 7.81 -14.75 -2.35
N HIS A 46 6.92 -15.72 -2.48
CA HIS A 46 5.52 -15.58 -2.07
C HIS A 46 5.38 -15.39 -0.56
N GLU A 47 6.05 -16.23 0.25
CA GLU A 47 6.00 -16.12 1.72
C GLU A 47 6.46 -14.74 2.21
N GLN A 48 7.57 -14.24 1.65
CA GLN A 48 8.04 -12.89 1.99
C GLN A 48 7.06 -11.82 1.52
N THR A 49 6.55 -11.90 0.29
CA THR A 49 5.58 -10.93 -0.25
C THR A 49 4.35 -10.82 0.66
N VAL A 50 3.77 -11.95 1.07
CA VAL A 50 2.62 -12.00 1.99
C VAL A 50 2.90 -11.29 3.32
N GLY A 51 4.15 -11.33 3.78
CA GLY A 51 4.62 -10.61 4.97
C GLY A 51 4.46 -9.09 4.90
N TYR A 52 4.39 -8.51 3.71
CA TYR A 52 4.18 -7.07 3.49
C TYR A 52 2.76 -6.74 3.03
N VAL A 53 2.23 -7.52 2.09
CA VAL A 53 1.00 -7.15 1.36
C VAL A 53 -0.27 -7.61 2.05
N SER A 54 -0.17 -8.45 3.09
CA SER A 54 -1.37 -8.84 3.84
C SER A 54 -2.02 -7.64 4.54
N ALA A 55 -3.37 -7.65 4.66
CA ALA A 55 -4.11 -6.59 5.34
C ALA A 55 -3.58 -6.30 6.75
N ARG A 56 -3.15 -7.34 7.48
CA ARG A 56 -2.53 -7.20 8.79
C ARG A 56 -1.21 -6.43 8.72
N ALA A 57 -0.31 -6.81 7.80
CA ALA A 57 0.98 -6.16 7.65
C ALA A 57 0.82 -4.69 7.25
N GLN A 58 -0.04 -4.41 6.26
CA GLN A 58 -0.34 -3.04 5.83
C GLN A 58 -0.97 -2.20 6.94
N SER A 59 -1.91 -2.76 7.71
CA SER A 59 -2.51 -2.07 8.85
C SER A 59 -1.48 -1.73 9.94
N VAL A 60 -0.57 -2.66 10.26
CA VAL A 60 0.53 -2.40 11.22
C VAL A 60 1.43 -1.29 10.69
N PHE A 61 1.85 -1.37 9.43
CA PHE A 61 2.72 -0.36 8.84
C PHE A 61 2.07 1.03 8.79
N LEU A 62 0.77 1.12 8.46
CA LEU A 62 0.05 2.39 8.49
C LEU A 62 0.03 2.99 9.90
N HIS A 63 -0.16 2.18 10.94
CA HIS A 63 -0.06 2.66 12.32
C HIS A 63 1.34 3.19 12.65
N GLU A 64 2.40 2.52 12.19
CA GLU A 64 3.77 3.02 12.35
C GLU A 64 3.95 4.39 11.69
N LEU A 65 3.42 4.60 10.48
CA LEU A 65 3.49 5.90 9.80
C LEU A 65 2.77 7.01 10.57
N ILE A 66 1.62 6.69 11.15
CA ILE A 66 0.81 7.63 11.96
C ILE A 66 1.53 7.94 13.28
N ASP A 67 2.01 6.93 14.00
CA ASP A 67 2.66 7.09 15.30
C ASP A 67 3.99 7.87 15.21
N HIS A 68 4.60 7.90 14.03
CA HIS A 68 5.82 8.67 13.74
C HIS A 68 5.57 10.04 13.09
N ASP A 69 4.32 10.51 13.03
CA ASP A 69 3.95 11.78 12.36
C ASP A 69 4.51 11.87 10.92
N PHE A 70 4.61 10.73 10.22
CA PHE A 70 5.25 10.68 8.91
C PHE A 70 4.32 11.17 7.80
N LEU A 71 3.01 11.02 7.98
CA LEU A 71 1.99 11.43 7.03
C LEU A 71 1.58 12.88 7.25
N THR A 72 1.33 13.60 6.16
CA THR A 72 0.74 14.94 6.21
C THR A 72 -0.75 14.89 6.56
N ASP A 73 -1.33 16.04 6.95
CA ASP A 73 -2.76 16.13 7.25
C ASP A 73 -3.64 15.72 6.07
N GLU A 74 -3.24 16.06 4.84
CA GLU A 74 -3.92 15.66 3.60
C GLU A 74 -3.90 14.13 3.43
N GLU A 75 -2.73 13.51 3.59
CA GLU A 75 -2.57 12.06 3.47
C GLU A 75 -3.37 11.31 4.55
N LEU A 76 -3.39 11.83 5.79
CA LEU A 76 -4.20 11.29 6.88
C LEU A 76 -5.70 11.37 6.55
N ASP A 77 -6.15 12.41 5.87
CA ASP A 77 -7.54 12.54 5.48
C ASP A 77 -7.94 11.52 4.39
N ILE A 78 -7.07 11.29 3.40
CA ILE A 78 -7.26 10.21 2.40
C ILE A 78 -7.35 8.84 3.08
N VAL A 79 -6.47 8.56 4.05
CA VAL A 79 -6.50 7.32 4.84
C VAL A 79 -7.83 7.16 5.59
N ARG A 80 -8.31 8.24 6.24
CA ARG A 80 -9.61 8.22 6.96
C ARG A 80 -10.76 7.92 6.01
N HIS A 81 -10.78 8.50 4.82
CA HIS A 81 -11.79 8.23 3.80
C HIS A 81 -11.75 6.78 3.32
N GLY A 82 -10.57 6.24 3.01
CA GLY A 82 -10.38 4.84 2.64
C GLY A 82 -10.85 3.88 3.73
N ARG A 83 -10.49 4.13 4.98
CA ARG A 83 -10.89 3.30 6.13
C ARG A 83 -12.41 3.26 6.35
N ASN A 84 -13.10 4.34 6.00
CA ASN A 84 -14.55 4.44 6.17
C ASN A 84 -15.33 4.00 4.93
N ALA A 85 -14.64 3.62 3.85
CA ALA A 85 -15.27 3.17 2.62
C ALA A 85 -16.00 1.83 2.85
N LYS A 86 -17.31 1.81 2.58
CA LYS A 86 -18.13 0.62 2.78
C LYS A 86 -17.95 -0.34 1.60
N SER A 87 -17.20 -1.41 1.80
CA SER A 87 -17.21 -2.55 0.87
C SER A 87 -18.54 -3.31 0.99
N HIS A 88 -19.04 -3.84 -0.13
CA HIS A 88 -20.22 -4.71 -0.14
C HIS A 88 -19.98 -6.08 0.51
N SER A 89 -18.71 -6.48 0.67
CA SER A 89 -18.33 -7.71 1.35
C SER A 89 -17.09 -7.49 2.23
N VAL A 90 -17.19 -7.87 3.49
CA VAL A 90 -16.05 -7.92 4.42
C VAL A 90 -15.49 -9.35 4.39
N PRO A 91 -14.16 -9.53 4.21
CA PRO A 91 -13.55 -10.87 4.25
C PRO A 91 -13.85 -11.58 5.57
N ARG A 92 -14.32 -12.84 5.52
CA ARG A 92 -14.72 -13.62 6.72
C ARG A 92 -13.59 -13.92 7.71
N ASN A 93 -12.32 -13.83 7.26
CA ASN A 93 -11.15 -14.25 8.02
C ASN A 93 -10.24 -13.09 8.47
N THR A 94 -10.66 -11.84 8.27
CA THR A 94 -9.88 -10.65 8.66
C THR A 94 -10.74 -9.80 9.58
N ASP A 95 -10.15 -9.33 10.68
CA ASP A 95 -10.83 -8.37 11.55
C ASP A 95 -11.19 -7.09 10.77
N VAL A 96 -12.39 -6.57 11.00
CA VAL A 96 -12.95 -5.46 10.22
C VAL A 96 -12.08 -4.22 10.32
N GLN A 97 -11.51 -3.94 11.50
CA GLN A 97 -10.63 -2.78 11.67
C GLN A 97 -9.36 -2.97 10.84
N THR A 98 -8.74 -4.15 10.92
CA THR A 98 -7.53 -4.46 10.15
C THR A 98 -7.75 -4.27 8.65
N TYR A 99 -8.86 -4.81 8.12
CA TYR A 99 -9.22 -4.64 6.71
C TYR A 99 -9.45 -3.17 6.34
N ASN A 100 -10.20 -2.43 7.17
CA ASN A 100 -10.46 -1.02 6.90
C ASN A 100 -9.16 -0.19 6.90
N PHE A 101 -8.24 -0.44 7.84
CA PHE A 101 -6.97 0.27 7.87
C PHE A 101 -6.08 -0.09 6.68
N SER A 102 -6.03 -1.35 6.24
CA SER A 102 -5.29 -1.70 5.02
C SER A 102 -5.88 -1.01 3.79
N THR A 103 -7.21 -0.98 3.64
CA THR A 103 -7.87 -0.24 2.56
C THR A 103 -7.59 1.27 2.63
N GLY A 104 -7.47 1.85 3.84
CA GLY A 104 -7.01 3.23 4.03
C GLY A 104 -5.61 3.48 3.48
N PHE A 105 -4.68 2.54 3.74
CA PHE A 105 -3.31 2.61 3.22
C PHE A 105 -3.26 2.46 1.70
N GLU A 106 -3.96 1.47 1.15
CA GLU A 106 -4.09 1.27 -0.31
C GLU A 106 -4.67 2.53 -0.98
N ALA A 107 -5.71 3.13 -0.39
CA ALA A 107 -6.31 4.35 -0.93
C ALA A 107 -5.31 5.52 -1.00
N LEU A 108 -4.46 5.67 0.03
CA LEU A 108 -3.39 6.67 0.03
C LEU A 108 -2.41 6.45 -1.13
N ILE A 109 -1.94 5.22 -1.34
CA ILE A 109 -1.01 4.93 -2.44
C ILE A 109 -1.66 5.18 -3.80
N GLY A 110 -2.92 4.79 -3.97
CA GLY A 110 -3.69 5.09 -5.18
C GLY A 110 -3.84 6.59 -5.45
N TYR A 111 -4.13 7.37 -4.41
CA TYR A 111 -4.25 8.83 -4.50
C TYR A 111 -2.94 9.46 -4.98
N LEU A 112 -1.83 9.11 -4.34
CA LEU A 112 -0.50 9.60 -4.71
C LEU A 112 -0.12 9.23 -6.15
N HIS A 113 -0.50 8.03 -6.60
CA HIS A 113 -0.21 7.57 -7.95
C HIS A 113 -0.87 8.43 -9.02
N PHE A 114 -2.20 8.62 -8.92
CA PHE A 114 -2.93 9.47 -9.87
C PHE A 114 -2.54 10.95 -9.73
N GLY A 115 -2.13 11.38 -8.54
CA GLY A 115 -1.49 12.68 -8.29
C GLY A 115 -0.07 12.84 -8.87
N ASN A 116 0.49 11.79 -9.50
CA ASN A 116 1.87 11.74 -10.01
C ASN A 116 2.93 12.03 -8.93
N LYS A 117 2.65 11.67 -7.67
CA LYS A 117 3.53 11.86 -6.50
C LYS A 117 4.43 10.66 -6.28
N ARG A 118 5.16 10.25 -7.33
CA ARG A 118 6.00 9.03 -7.30
C ARG A 118 7.06 9.08 -6.21
N GLU A 119 7.76 10.21 -6.06
CA GLU A 119 8.80 10.39 -5.03
C GLU A 119 8.23 10.15 -3.63
N ARG A 120 7.01 10.59 -3.36
CA ARG A 120 6.34 10.37 -2.08
C ARG A 120 5.96 8.91 -1.85
N ILE A 121 5.57 8.19 -2.90
CA ILE A 121 5.36 6.74 -2.82
C ILE A 121 6.68 6.05 -2.51
N ASP A 122 7.77 6.41 -3.20
CA ASP A 122 9.10 5.84 -2.96
C ASP A 122 9.51 6.04 -1.49
N GLU A 123 9.34 7.24 -0.92
CA GLU A 123 9.60 7.52 0.50
C GLU A 123 8.80 6.62 1.46
N ILE A 124 7.50 6.43 1.19
CA ILE A 124 6.63 5.58 2.02
C ILE A 124 7.07 4.12 1.91
N MET A 125 7.36 3.63 0.70
CA MET A 125 7.77 2.23 0.50
C MET A 125 9.16 1.96 1.07
N ASP A 126 10.10 2.89 0.94
CA ASP A 126 11.42 2.82 1.57
C ASP A 126 11.31 2.73 3.10
N LYS A 127 10.37 3.48 3.70
CA LYS A 127 10.08 3.38 5.13
C LYS A 127 9.57 2.00 5.52
N MET A 128 8.73 1.37 4.69
CA MET A 128 8.25 -0.01 4.91
C MET A 128 9.42 -0.99 4.95
N PHE A 129 10.31 -0.91 3.97
CA PHE A 129 11.47 -1.82 3.87
C PHE A 129 12.53 -1.54 4.93
N ALA A 130 12.65 -0.30 5.41
CA ALA A 130 13.52 0.05 6.53
C ALA A 130 13.02 -0.53 7.86
N ASN A 131 11.70 -0.47 8.10
CA ASN A 131 11.08 -1.00 9.32
C ASN A 131 10.98 -2.54 9.31
N HIS A 132 10.76 -3.11 8.13
CA HIS A 132 10.59 -4.54 7.92
C HIS A 132 11.57 -5.02 6.83
N PRO A 133 12.87 -5.24 7.15
CA PRO A 133 13.87 -5.58 6.15
C PRO A 133 13.60 -6.92 5.45
N VAL A 134 13.70 -6.94 4.13
CA VAL A 134 13.60 -8.18 3.33
C VAL A 134 14.73 -9.12 3.73
N GLU A 135 14.42 -10.39 4.08
CA GLU A 135 15.49 -11.31 4.45
C GLU A 135 16.43 -11.57 3.26
N GLY A 136 17.72 -11.33 3.46
CA GLY A 136 18.74 -11.41 2.40
C GLY A 136 19.24 -10.04 1.92
N SER A 137 18.58 -8.94 2.30
CA SER A 137 18.99 -7.55 1.98
C SER A 137 20.20 -7.03 2.77
N ARG A 138 20.86 -7.87 3.58
CA ARG A 138 22.12 -7.48 4.22
C ARG A 138 23.25 -7.50 3.19
N ALA A 139 23.63 -6.30 2.74
CA ALA A 139 25.00 -6.05 2.28
C ALA A 139 25.97 -6.16 3.47
#